data_AF-A0A7L4RFW0-F1
#
_entry.id   AF-A0A7L4RFW0-F1
#
_cell.length_a   1.000
_cell.length_b   1.000
_cell.length_c   1.000
_cell.angle_alpha   90.00
_cell.angle_beta   90.00
_cell.angle_gamma   90.00
#
_symmetry.space_group_name_H-M   'P 1'
#
loop_
_entity.id
_entity.type
_entity.pdbx_description
1 polymer ?
#
loop_
_entity_poly.entity_id
_entity_poly.type
_entity_poly.pdbx_seq_one_letter_code
_entity_poly.pdbx_strand_id
1 'polypeptide(L)'
;MPIEEEIIHWWKDEKGENHRNALRLESEVPQLVNGFPRDGIITVRIINSASAQAIKLSPDEALRISTQLLTVAKELLNDKRALWQKFEE
;
A
#
# COMPACT_ATOMS: atom_id res chain seq x y z
N MET A 1 2.01 17.36 3.97
CA MET A 1 1.63 16.28 3.05
C MET A 1 0.25 15.80 3.45
N PRO A 2 -0.79 16.00 2.62
CA PRO A 2 -2.09 15.35 2.83
C PRO A 2 -1.94 13.82 2.91
N ILE A 3 -2.75 13.21 3.78
CA ILE A 3 -2.92 11.76 3.87
C ILE A 3 -4.09 11.41 2.95
N GLU A 4 -3.82 10.60 1.93
CA GLU A 4 -4.84 10.17 0.98
C GLU A 4 -5.61 8.96 1.51
N GLU A 5 -4.90 8.01 2.12
CA GLU A 5 -5.49 6.80 2.66
C GLU A 5 -4.66 6.20 3.80
N GLU A 6 -5.32 5.52 4.73
CA GLU A 6 -4.67 4.73 5.77
C GLU A 6 -5.42 3.40 5.97
N ILE A 7 -4.69 2.29 5.77
CA ILE A 7 -5.18 0.94 6.01
C ILE A 7 -4.57 0.43 7.30
N ILE A 8 -5.41 0.20 8.31
CA ILE A 8 -4.99 -0.36 9.60
C ILE A 8 -5.17 -1.87 9.56
N HIS A 9 -4.10 -2.60 9.89
CA HIS A 9 -4.11 -4.05 9.98
C HIS A 9 -3.80 -4.50 11.40
N TRP A 10 -4.74 -5.23 11.99
CA TRP A 10 -4.60 -5.87 13.30
C TRP A 10 -4.37 -7.35 13.11
N TRP A 11 -3.37 -7.88 13.80
CA TRP A 11 -3.05 -9.31 13.75
C TRP A 11 -2.50 -9.77 15.10
N LYS A 12 -2.53 -11.08 15.33
CA LYS A 12 -1.93 -11.73 16.50
C LYS A 12 -0.76 -12.58 16.06
N ASP A 13 0.32 -12.54 16.81
CA ASP A 13 1.45 -13.45 16.57
C ASP A 13 1.18 -14.84 17.17
N GLU A 14 2.14 -15.75 16.97
CA GLU A 14 2.09 -17.13 17.47
C GLU A 14 2.04 -17.22 19.00
N LYS A 15 2.46 -16.16 19.72
CA LYS A 15 2.41 -16.06 21.18
C LYS A 15 1.10 -15.46 21.68
N GLY A 16 0.23 -15.02 20.77
CA GLY A 16 -1.06 -14.41 21.06
C GLY A 16 -0.98 -12.90 21.36
N GLU A 17 0.18 -12.26 21.15
CA GLU A 17 0.32 -10.82 21.33
C GLU A 17 -0.36 -10.07 20.18
N ASN A 18 -1.05 -8.97 20.51
CA ASN A 18 -1.75 -8.14 19.53
C ASN A 18 -0.80 -7.13 18.90
N HIS A 19 -0.76 -7.12 17.58
CA HIS A 19 0.05 -6.18 16.79
C HIS A 19 -0.84 -5.30 15.94
N ARG A 20 -0.40 -4.05 15.76
CA ARG A 20 -1.04 -3.06 14.90
C ARG A 20 -0.03 -2.54 13.88
N ASN A 21 -0.36 -2.71 12.61
CA ASN A 21 0.35 -2.09 11.51
C ASN A 21 -0.57 -1.09 10.81
N ALA A 22 0.01 -0.05 10.21
CA ALA A 22 -0.70 0.85 9.31
C ALA A 22 0.09 1.02 8.03
N LEU A 23 -0.59 0.84 6.89
CA LEU A 23 -0.11 1.30 5.59
C LEU A 23 -0.75 2.65 5.32
N ARG A 24 0.06 3.68 5.10
CA ARG A 24 -0.41 5.04 4.85
C ARG A 24 0.10 5.54 3.51
N LEU A 25 -0.79 6.17 2.76
CA LEU A 25 -0.48 6.87 1.51
C LEU A 25 -0.56 8.37 1.77
N GLU A 26 0.53 9.07 1.47
CA GLU A 26 0.64 10.52 1.56
C GLU A 26 0.95 11.05 0.17
N SER A 27 0.38 12.21 -0.20
CA SER A 27 0.71 12.88 -1.45
C SER A 27 1.39 14.24 -1.19
N GLU A 28 2.22 14.64 -2.14
CA GLU A 28 2.73 15.99 -2.27
C GLU A 28 2.39 16.49 -3.67
N VAL A 29 1.73 17.65 -3.75
CA VAL A 29 1.34 18.24 -5.02
C VAL A 29 2.56 18.71 -5.80
N PRO A 30 2.53 18.70 -7.14
CA PRO A 30 3.58 19.31 -7.97
C PRO A 30 3.78 20.78 -7.61
N GLN A 31 5.03 21.25 -7.64
CA GLN A 31 5.39 22.62 -7.26
C GLN A 31 6.41 23.23 -8.23
N LEU A 32 6.40 24.56 -8.31
CA LEU A 32 7.45 25.31 -8.99
C LEU A 32 8.62 25.55 -8.02
N VAL A 33 9.79 25.02 -8.35
CA VAL A 33 11.03 25.25 -7.59
C VAL A 33 11.99 26.03 -8.48
N ASN A 34 12.28 27.28 -8.10
CA ASN A 34 13.11 28.22 -8.88
C ASN A 34 12.62 28.41 -10.34
N GLY A 35 11.30 28.41 -10.54
CA GLY A 35 10.68 28.56 -11.86
C GLY A 35 10.61 27.28 -12.69
N PHE A 36 11.14 26.15 -12.20
CA PHE A 36 11.04 24.86 -12.88
C PHE A 36 9.96 23.99 -12.25
N PRO A 37 9.11 23.31 -13.04
CA PRO A 37 8.13 22.38 -12.52
C PRO A 37 8.84 21.14 -11.96
N ARG A 38 8.48 20.78 -10.72
CA ARG A 38 8.84 19.51 -10.09
C ARG A 38 7.58 18.66 -9.97
N ASP A 39 7.74 17.38 -10.26
CA ASP A 39 6.66 16.41 -10.09
C ASP A 39 6.22 16.34 -8.63
N GLY A 40 4.97 15.96 -8.43
CA GLY A 40 4.48 15.56 -7.12
C GLY A 40 5.17 14.29 -6.64
N ILE A 41 5.00 13.97 -5.36
CA ILE A 41 5.57 12.77 -4.76
C ILE A 41 4.45 11.99 -4.10
N ILE A 42 4.46 10.67 -4.27
CA ILE A 42 3.63 9.75 -3.49
C ILE A 42 4.52 9.08 -2.46
N THR A 43 4.15 9.16 -1.18
CA THR A 43 4.87 8.49 -0.10
C THR A 43 4.03 7.34 0.44
N VAL A 44 4.59 6.14 0.38
CA VAL A 44 4.01 4.93 0.98
C VAL A 44 4.73 4.70 2.31
N ARG A 45 3.98 4.71 3.41
CA ARG A 45 4.53 4.54 4.76
C ARG A 45 3.99 3.27 5.39
N ILE A 46 4.89 2.44 5.89
CA ILE A 46 4.57 1.26 6.69
C ILE A 46 4.94 1.57 8.13
N ILE A 47 3.93 1.63 8.99
CA ILE A 47 4.06 1.91 10.42
C ILE A 47 3.77 0.61 11.16
N ASN A 48 4.72 0.14 11.95
CA ASN A 48 4.52 -0.96 12.90
C ASN A 48 4.86 -0.49 14.32
N SER A 49 4.70 -1.36 15.31
CA SER A 49 4.96 -1.05 16.72
C SER A 49 6.42 -0.66 17.02
N ALA A 50 7.37 -1.11 16.20
CA ALA A 50 8.80 -0.91 16.42
C ALA A 50 9.43 0.19 15.53
N SER A 51 8.80 0.56 14.42
CA SER A 51 9.41 1.36 13.36
C SER A 51 8.38 1.96 12.41
N ALA A 52 8.73 3.08 11.79
CA ALA A 52 8.03 3.62 10.65
C ALA A 52 9.01 3.72 9.48
N GLN A 53 8.73 2.97 8.41
CA GLN A 53 9.49 3.05 7.16
C GLN A 53 8.66 3.79 6.11
N ALA A 54 9.32 4.56 5.27
CA ALA A 54 8.68 5.33 4.20
C ALA A 54 9.44 5.16 2.89
N ILE A 55 8.68 4.96 1.82
CA ILE A 55 9.18 4.89 0.45
C ILE A 55 8.58 6.06 -0.31
N LYS A 56 9.42 6.89 -0.89
CA LYS A 56 9.00 7.98 -1.78
C LYS A 56 9.05 7.48 -3.21
N LEU A 57 7.97 7.71 -3.94
CA LEU A 57 7.78 7.30 -5.32
C LEU A 57 7.44 8.52 -6.17
N SER A 58 7.97 8.54 -7.39
CA SER A 58 7.39 9.38 -8.43
C SER A 58 5.98 8.90 -8.79
N PRO A 59 5.14 9.75 -9.42
CA PRO A 59 3.79 9.36 -9.82
C PRO A 59 3.78 8.17 -10.79
N ASP A 60 4.78 8.06 -11.68
CA ASP A 60 4.91 6.94 -12.62
C ASP A 60 5.23 5.61 -11.90
N GLU A 61 6.19 5.63 -10.96
CA GLU A 61 6.54 4.44 -10.17
C GLU A 61 5.34 3.97 -9.32
N ALA A 62 4.62 4.90 -8.71
CA ALA A 62 3.43 4.59 -7.93
C ALA A 62 2.31 3.99 -8.80
N LEU A 63 2.10 4.51 -10.01
CA LEU A 63 1.14 3.95 -10.97
C LEU A 63 1.54 2.53 -11.40
N ARG A 64 2.82 2.30 -11.67
CA ARG A 64 3.32 0.98 -12.07
C ARG A 64 3.12 -0.06 -10.97
N ILE A 65 3.49 0.28 -9.73
CA ILE A 65 3.35 -0.63 -8.58
C ILE A 65 1.87 -0.93 -8.30
N SER A 66 1.00 0.10 -8.32
CA SER A 66 -0.43 -0.11 -8.06
C SER A 66 -1.09 -1.02 -9.11
N THR A 67 -0.69 -0.92 -10.37
CA THR A 67 -1.16 -1.81 -11.43
C THR A 67 -0.71 -3.25 -11.21
N GLN A 68 0.56 -3.46 -10.81
CA GLN A 68 1.05 -4.80 -10.49
C GLN A 68 0.33 -5.41 -9.28
N LEU A 69 0.13 -4.62 -8.22
CA LEU A 69 -0.62 -5.05 -7.04
C LEU A 69 -2.06 -5.44 -7.38
N LEU A 70 -2.73 -4.66 -8.23
CA LEU A 70 -4.08 -4.95 -8.69
C LEU A 70 -4.16 -6.30 -9.43
N THR A 71 -3.20 -6.57 -10.31
CA THR A 71 -3.14 -7.83 -11.07
C THR A 71 -2.99 -9.02 -10.14
N VAL A 72 -1.99 -8.99 -9.25
CA VAL A 72 -1.75 -10.07 -8.28
C VAL A 72 -2.95 -10.29 -7.37
N ALA A 73 -3.57 -9.21 -6.87
CA ALA A 73 -4.75 -9.32 -6.01
C ALA A 73 -5.94 -9.99 -6.73
N LYS A 74 -6.16 -9.67 -8.02
CA LYS A 74 -7.23 -10.32 -8.83
C LYS A 74 -6.97 -11.81 -9.01
N GLU A 75 -5.73 -12.20 -9.30
CA GLU A 75 -5.35 -13.61 -9.45
C GLU A 75 -5.63 -14.40 -8.16
N LEU A 76 -5.14 -13.92 -7.01
CA LEU A 76 -5.37 -14.58 -5.73
C LEU A 76 -6.86 -14.71 -5.36
N LEU A 77 -7.68 -13.72 -5.69
CA LEU A 77 -9.12 -13.79 -5.47
C LEU A 77 -9.78 -14.86 -6.35
N ASN A 78 -9.35 -15.00 -7.60
CA ASN A 78 -9.86 -16.02 -8.50
C ASN A 78 -9.41 -17.42 -8.09
N ASP A 79 -8.15 -17.58 -7.68
CA ASP A 79 -7.62 -18.85 -7.17
C ASP A 79 -8.43 -19.32 -5.95
N LYS A 80 -8.73 -18.40 -5.02
CA LYS A 80 -9.59 -18.70 -3.87
C LYS A 80 -10.99 -19.16 -4.29
N ARG A 81 -11.60 -18.51 -5.29
CA ARG A 81 -12.93 -18.90 -5.80
C ARG A 81 -12.90 -20.29 -6.44
N ALA A 82 -11.86 -20.59 -7.21
CA ALA A 82 -11.68 -21.90 -7.82
C ALA A 82 -11.53 -23.02 -6.77
N LEU A 83 -10.84 -22.73 -5.66
CA LEU A 83 -10.74 -23.67 -4.53
C LEU A 83 -12.10 -23.94 -3.88
N TRP A 84 -12.94 -22.92 -3.71
CA TRP A 84 -14.30 -23.10 -3.20
C TRP A 84 -15.16 -23.95 -4.12
N GLN A 85 -15.12 -23.68 -5.42
CA GLN A 85 -15.89 -24.45 -6.41
C GLN A 85 -15.51 -25.94 -6.39
N LYS A 86 -14.21 -26.25 -6.33
CA LYS A 86 -13.73 -27.65 -6.23
C LYS A 86 -14.09 -28.34 -4.92
N PHE A 87 -14.32 -27.59 -3.84
CA PHE A 87 -14.73 -28.15 -2.56
C PHE A 87 -16.23 -28.46 -2.52
N GLU A 88 -17.04 -27.75 -3.32
CA GLU A 88 -18.49 -27.95 -3.42
C GLU A 88 -18.88 -29.10 -4.36
N GLU A 89 -17.97 -29.55 -5.24
CA GLU A 89 -18.12 -30.74 -6.12
C GLU A 89 -17.81 -32.07 -5.40
#